data_AF-A0A183U8U1-F1
#
_entry.id   AF-A0A183U8U1-F1
#
_cell.length_a   1.000
_cell.length_b   1.000
_cell.length_c   1.000
_cell.angle_alpha   90.00
_cell.angle_beta   90.00
_cell.angle_gamma   90.00
#
_symmetry.space_group_name_H-M   'P 1'
#
loop_
_entity.id
_entity.type
_entity.pdbx_description
1 polymer ?
#
loop_
_entity_poly.entity_id
_entity_poly.type
_entity_poly.pdbx_seq_one_letter_code
_entity_poly.pdbx_strand_id
1 'polypeptide(L)'
;MVMEHKQFFPNKFAVAYDGAHQMYTPATIDLPDGRQSIRLESDVSLAKDSRERTHCAVTLQCVGPVLIDLRRTRTNNLDERILTPIQIIDILFRQSLTCPFVESMRPISVRSNHRVTVCP
;
A
#
# COMPACT_ATOMS: atom_id res chain seq x y z
N MET A 1 4.67 9.95 -7.79
CA MET A 1 3.37 9.26 -7.59
C MET A 1 2.64 9.52 -6.26
N VAL A 2 2.90 8.84 -5.13
CA VAL A 2 2.13 9.05 -3.87
C VAL A 2 2.15 10.52 -3.41
N MET A 3 3.29 11.20 -3.59
CA MET A 3 3.48 12.63 -3.29
C MET A 3 2.64 13.58 -4.14
N GLU A 4 2.31 13.18 -5.38
CA GLU A 4 1.57 14.00 -6.34
C GLU A 4 0.06 13.88 -6.15
N HIS A 5 -0.40 12.79 -5.52
CA HIS A 5 -1.82 12.43 -5.42
C HIS A 5 -2.33 12.54 -3.97
N LYS A 6 -2.12 13.71 -3.34
CA LYS A 6 -2.43 13.97 -1.92
C LYS A 6 -3.90 13.81 -1.55
N GLN A 7 -4.81 13.99 -2.52
CA GLN A 7 -6.25 13.78 -2.34
C GLN A 7 -6.59 12.33 -2.00
N PHE A 8 -5.76 11.37 -2.44
CA PHE A 8 -5.90 9.95 -2.12
C PHE A 8 -4.94 9.51 -1.01
N PHE A 9 -3.79 10.17 -0.88
CA PHE A 9 -2.75 9.86 0.10
C PHE A 9 -2.42 11.07 0.98
N PRO A 10 -3.32 11.47 1.90
CA PRO A 10 -3.08 12.63 2.77
C PRO A 10 -1.88 12.40 3.69
N ASN A 11 -1.63 11.16 4.11
CA ASN A 11 -0.40 10.76 4.78
C ASN A 11 0.40 9.78 3.91
N LYS A 12 1.42 10.30 3.23
CA LYS A 12 2.33 9.52 2.38
C LYS A 12 3.06 8.38 3.10
N PHE A 13 3.22 8.47 4.42
CA PHE A 13 3.91 7.47 5.22
C PHE A 13 2.98 6.35 5.70
N ALA A 14 1.68 6.49 5.48
CA ALA A 14 0.70 5.49 5.87
C ALA A 14 0.23 4.66 4.66
N VAL A 15 1.20 4.21 3.85
CA VAL A 15 0.98 3.30 2.73
C VAL A 15 1.94 2.14 2.89
N ALA A 16 1.41 0.92 2.90
CA ALA A 16 2.21 -0.29 2.85
C ALA A 16 2.08 -0.96 1.49
N TYR A 17 3.18 -1.40 0.88
CA TYR A 17 3.19 -2.00 -0.45
C TYR A 17 4.17 -3.16 -0.48
N ASP A 18 3.72 -4.30 -0.98
CA ASP A 18 4.50 -5.55 -0.99
C ASP A 18 5.64 -5.57 -2.02
N GLY A 19 5.71 -4.57 -2.91
CA GLY A 19 6.66 -4.52 -4.01
C GLY A 19 6.16 -5.18 -5.30
N ALA A 20 4.94 -5.72 -5.31
CA ALA A 20 4.37 -6.44 -6.44
C ALA A 20 2.95 -5.95 -6.80
N HIS A 21 1.93 -6.29 -6.01
CA HIS A 21 0.54 -6.08 -6.42
C HIS A 21 -0.44 -5.83 -5.27
N GLN A 22 0.02 -5.76 -4.02
CA GLN A 22 -0.83 -5.51 -2.85
C GLN A 22 -0.40 -4.24 -2.13
N MET A 23 -1.34 -3.33 -1.91
CA MET A 23 -1.14 -2.09 -1.19
C MET A 23 -2.17 -1.91 -0.07
N TYR A 24 -1.70 -1.62 1.13
CA TYR A 24 -2.51 -1.46 2.33
C TYR A 24 -2.48 -0.02 2.86
N THR A 25 -3.61 0.48 3.33
CA THR A 25 -3.75 1.84 3.87
C THR A 25 -4.58 1.87 5.16
N PRO A 26 -4.39 2.87 6.05
CA PRO A 26 -5.14 3.05 7.30
C PRO A 26 -6.59 3.45 7.11
N ALA A 27 -6.94 3.96 5.94
CA ALA A 27 -8.28 4.43 5.61
C ALA A 27 -8.61 3.95 4.19
N THR A 28 -9.89 3.74 3.92
CA THR A 28 -10.36 3.51 2.55
C THR A 28 -10.01 4.73 1.70
N ILE A 29 -9.51 4.51 0.49
CA ILE A 29 -9.32 5.58 -0.48
C ILE A 29 -10.70 5.86 -1.07
N ASP A 30 -11.23 7.05 -0.82
CA ASP A 30 -12.51 7.47 -1.38
C ASP A 30 -12.35 7.76 -2.88
N LEU A 31 -13.01 6.94 -3.70
CA LEU A 31 -12.95 7.05 -5.16
C LEU A 31 -14.14 7.89 -5.65
N PRO A 32 -13.92 8.84 -6.58
CA PRO A 32 -14.99 9.64 -7.17
C PRO A 32 -16.06 8.77 -7.82
N ASP A 33 -17.32 9.21 -7.77
CA ASP A 33 -18.45 8.65 -8.51
C ASP A 33 -18.72 7.15 -8.25
N GLY A 34 -18.33 6.63 -7.08
CA GLY A 34 -18.54 5.22 -6.74
C GLY A 34 -17.68 4.25 -7.56
N ARG A 35 -16.62 4.74 -8.22
CA ARG A 35 -15.68 3.89 -8.95
C ARG A 35 -15.01 2.90 -8.00
N GLN A 36 -14.71 1.70 -8.51
CA GLN A 36 -14.00 0.67 -7.73
C GLN A 36 -12.48 0.73 -7.90
N SER A 37 -12.02 1.49 -8.91
CA SER A 37 -10.61 1.67 -9.19
C SER A 37 -10.28 3.09 -9.63
N ILE A 38 -9.01 3.42 -9.50
CA ILE A 38 -8.43 4.69 -9.91
C ILE A 38 -7.15 4.41 -10.68
N ARG A 39 -6.97 5.13 -11.80
CA ARG A 39 -5.72 5.18 -12.53
C ARG A 39 -5.00 6.47 -12.18
N LEU A 40 -3.77 6.33 -11.74
CA LEU A 40 -2.86 7.40 -11.36
C LEU A 40 -1.70 7.40 -12.35
N GLU A 41 -1.33 8.57 -12.84
CA GLU A 41 -0.24 8.73 -13.81
C GLU A 41 0.86 9.61 -13.19
N SER A 42 2.11 9.32 -13.52
CA SER A 42 3.28 10.00 -12.95
C SER A 42 4.53 9.69 -13.80
N ASP A 43 5.35 10.71 -14.04
CA ASP A 43 6.69 10.51 -14.60
C ASP A 43 7.65 10.09 -13.48
N VAL A 44 8.33 8.95 -13.66
CA VAL A 44 9.25 8.41 -12.67
C VAL A 44 10.61 8.10 -13.28
N SER A 45 11.67 8.28 -12.49
CA SER A 45 13.01 7.80 -12.85
C SER A 45 13.18 6.38 -12.34
N LEU A 46 13.32 5.42 -13.24
CA LEU A 46 13.52 4.01 -12.90
C LEU A 46 15.02 3.71 -12.89
N ALA A 47 15.52 3.11 -11.82
CA ALA A 47 16.96 2.88 -11.62
C ALA A 47 17.65 2.02 -12.71
N LYS A 48 16.89 1.34 -13.57
CA LYS A 48 17.39 0.49 -14.67
C LYS A 48 16.87 0.90 -16.05
N ASP A 49 16.20 2.05 -16.16
CA ASP A 49 15.76 2.60 -17.46
C ASP A 49 16.80 3.62 -17.93
N SER A 50 17.13 3.62 -19.22
CA SER A 50 18.06 4.57 -19.82
C SER A 50 17.44 5.95 -20.03
N ARG A 51 16.10 6.02 -20.00
CA ARG A 51 15.37 7.28 -20.07
C ARG A 51 15.45 8.02 -18.74
N GLU A 52 15.66 9.34 -18.82
CA GLU A 52 15.67 10.21 -17.63
C GLU A 52 14.33 10.18 -16.87
N ARG A 53 13.23 10.05 -17.63
CA ARG A 53 11.86 9.90 -17.13
C ARG A 53 11.11 8.86 -17.94
N THR A 54 10.37 8.02 -17.24
CA THR A 54 9.45 7.04 -17.80
C THR A 54 8.04 7.37 -17.32
N HIS A 55 7.11 7.53 -18.26
CA HIS A 55 5.72 7.79 -17.94
C HIS A 55 5.08 6.49 -17.47
N CYS A 56 4.66 6.42 -16.21
CA CYS A 56 4.03 5.24 -15.65
C CYS A 56 2.58 5.53 -15.23
N ALA A 57 1.71 4.56 -15.50
CA ALA A 57 0.36 4.53 -14.96
C ALA A 57 0.21 3.39 -13.95
N VAL A 58 -0.40 3.67 -12.81
CA VAL A 58 -0.73 2.66 -11.80
C VAL A 58 -2.23 2.68 -11.57
N THR A 59 -2.84 1.51 -11.66
CA THR A 59 -4.24 1.33 -11.30
C THR A 59 -4.32 0.73 -9.90
N LEU A 60 -5.10 1.37 -9.04
CA LEU A 60 -5.43 0.89 -7.71
C LEU A 60 -6.90 0.48 -7.69
N GLN A 61 -7.18 -0.73 -7.22
CA GLN A 61 -8.54 -1.23 -7.06
C GLN A 61 -8.72 -1.68 -5.61
N CYS A 62 -9.72 -1.14 -4.91
CA CYS A 62 -10.05 -1.62 -3.56
C CYS A 62 -10.55 -3.06 -3.66
N VAL A 63 -9.86 -3.98 -2.98
CA VAL A 63 -10.23 -5.41 -2.96
C VAL A 63 -10.92 -5.82 -1.67
N GLY A 64 -10.96 -4.93 -0.67
CA GLY A 64 -11.74 -5.11 0.55
C GLY A 64 -11.05 -4.58 1.80
N PRO A 65 -11.79 -4.53 2.93
CA PRO A 65 -11.23 -4.20 4.21
C PRO A 65 -10.39 -5.37 4.74
N VAL A 66 -9.36 -5.06 5.53
CA VAL A 66 -8.58 -6.06 6.27
C VAL A 66 -8.64 -5.76 7.75
N LEU A 67 -9.05 -6.76 8.53
CA LEU A 67 -9.04 -6.68 9.99
C LEU A 67 -7.74 -7.29 10.53
N ILE A 68 -6.94 -6.46 11.20
CA ILE A 68 -5.77 -6.92 11.95
C ILE A 68 -6.18 -7.15 13.40
N ASP A 69 -6.44 -8.41 13.75
CA ASP A 69 -6.66 -8.84 15.13
C ASP A 69 -5.54 -9.78 15.60
N LEU A 70 -4.53 -9.19 16.24
CA LEU A 70 -3.35 -9.92 16.75
C LEU A 70 -3.66 -10.82 17.96
N ARG A 71 -4.86 -10.74 18.54
CA ARG A 71 -5.25 -11.60 19.66
C ARG A 71 -5.74 -12.97 19.18
N ARG A 72 -6.22 -13.06 17.94
CA ARG A 72 -6.78 -14.29 17.36
C ARG A 72 -5.74 -15.24 16.74
N THR A 73 -4.53 -14.79 16.49
CA THR A 73 -3.44 -15.57 15.87
C THR A 73 -2.75 -16.57 16.82
N ARG A 74 -3.33 -16.87 17.99
CA ARG A 74 -2.79 -17.82 18.99
C ARG A 74 -3.22 -19.28 18.78
N THR A 75 -3.78 -19.62 17.61
CA THR A 75 -4.24 -20.97 17.28
C THR A 75 -3.29 -21.63 16.28
N ASN A 76 -3.03 -22.94 16.43
CA ASN A 76 -2.13 -23.71 15.54
C ASN A 76 -2.69 -23.96 14.13
N ASN A 77 -3.79 -23.30 13.74
CA ASN A 77 -4.38 -23.41 12.41
C ASN A 77 -4.01 -22.18 11.60
N LEU A 78 -3.00 -22.26 10.74
CA LEU A 78 -2.63 -21.19 9.81
C LEU A 78 -3.56 -21.21 8.59
N ASP A 79 -4.63 -20.44 8.61
CA ASP A 79 -5.44 -20.12 7.42
C ASP A 79 -5.12 -18.71 6.88
N GLU A 80 -5.72 -18.32 5.75
CA GLU A 80 -5.51 -17.00 5.13
C GLU A 80 -5.86 -15.83 6.07
N ARG A 81 -6.79 -16.03 7.01
CA ARG A 81 -7.22 -14.99 7.97
C ARG A 81 -6.15 -14.74 9.03
N ILE A 82 -5.29 -15.72 9.28
CA ILE A 82 -4.14 -15.63 10.19
C ILE A 82 -2.87 -15.19 9.44
N LEU A 83 -2.70 -15.65 8.19
CA LEU A 83 -1.54 -15.32 7.36
C LEU A 83 -1.54 -13.86 6.89
N THR A 84 -2.70 -13.31 6.50
CA THR A 84 -2.79 -11.94 5.96
C THR A 84 -2.30 -10.87 6.95
N PRO A 85 -2.72 -10.88 8.24
CA PRO A 85 -2.17 -9.96 9.24
C PRO A 85 -0.64 -10.10 9.42
N ILE A 86 -0.11 -11.33 9.41
CA ILE A 86 1.33 -11.58 9.54
C ILE A 86 2.09 -10.98 8.36
N GLN A 87 1.60 -11.20 7.13
CA GLN A 87 2.20 -10.65 5.90
C GLN A 87 2.19 -9.12 5.91
N ILE A 88 1.09 -8.49 6.36
CA ILE A 88 1.01 -7.03 6.44
C ILE A 88 2.03 -6.48 7.44
N ILE A 89 2.18 -7.12 8.61
CA ILE A 89 3.17 -6.73 9.61
C ILE A 89 4.58 -6.85 9.06
N ASP A 90 4.88 -7.94 8.36
CA ASP A 90 6.20 -8.14 7.73
C ASP A 90 6.50 -7.05 6.68
N ILE A 91 5.52 -6.70 5.82
CA ILE A 91 5.66 -5.58 4.87
C ILE A 91 5.96 -4.28 5.60
N LEU A 92 5.20 -3.96 6.65
CA LEU A 92 5.39 -2.72 7.43
C LEU A 92 6.79 -2.64 8.04
N PHE A 93 7.30 -3.72 8.63
CA PHE A 93 8.66 -3.75 9.16
C PHE A 93 9.72 -3.65 8.06
N ARG A 94 9.54 -4.37 6.94
CA ARG A 94 10.50 -4.32 5.84
C ARG A 94 10.60 -2.93 5.21
N GLN A 95 9.47 -2.23 5.11
CA GLN A 95 9.43 -0.85 4.64
C GLN A 95 9.94 0.17 5.67
N SER A 96 9.76 -0.08 6.97
CA SER A 96 10.31 0.84 7.99
C SER A 96 11.83 0.83 8.00
N LEU A 97 12.47 -0.29 7.65
CA LEU A 97 13.92 -0.40 7.49
C LEU A 97 14.49 0.46 6.34
N THR A 98 13.65 0.79 5.35
CA THR A 98 14.03 1.64 4.21
C THR A 98 13.48 3.06 4.32
N CYS A 99 12.71 3.35 5.37
CA CYS A 99 12.13 4.68 5.61
C CYS A 99 13.12 5.57 6.37
N PRO A 100 13.61 6.68 5.79
CA PRO A 100 14.57 7.56 6.43
C PRO A 100 13.98 8.39 7.60
N PHE A 101 12.72 8.17 7.99
CA PHE A 101 11.99 8.94 9.01
C PHE A 101 11.45 8.04 10.13
N VAL A 102 12.35 7.37 10.85
CA VAL A 102 11.97 6.54 12.00
C VAL A 102 11.50 7.39 13.19
N GLU A 103 12.00 8.63 13.31
CA GLU A 103 11.76 9.51 14.47
C GLU A 103 10.35 10.15 14.51
N SER A 104 9.61 10.19 13.39
CA SER A 104 8.28 10.82 13.32
C SER A 104 7.11 9.83 13.14
N MET A 105 7.35 8.52 13.22
CA MET A 105 6.37 7.52 12.82
C MET A 105 5.32 7.29 13.91
N ARG A 106 4.07 7.67 13.63
CA ARG A 106 2.90 7.21 14.41
C ARG A 106 2.57 5.77 14.02
N PRO A 107 1.95 4.97 14.90
CA PRO A 107 1.54 3.60 14.57
C PRO A 107 0.68 3.59 13.30
N ILE A 108 1.11 2.85 12.29
CA ILE A 108 0.33 2.64 11.06
C ILE A 108 -0.78 1.65 11.41
N SER A 109 -2.02 2.14 11.48
CA SER A 109 -3.21 1.29 11.45
C SER A 109 -3.43 0.86 10.00
N VAL A 110 -3.88 -0.36 9.74
CA VAL A 110 -4.25 -0.81 8.39
C VAL A 110 -5.73 -1.16 8.41
N ARG A 111 -6.48 -0.70 7.40
CA ARG A 111 -7.93 -0.91 7.30
C ARG A 111 -8.40 -1.36 5.93
N SER A 112 -7.65 -1.09 4.87
CA SER A 112 -8.04 -1.37 3.49
C SER A 112 -6.88 -1.97 2.71
N ASN A 113 -7.22 -2.85 1.76
CA ASN A 113 -6.31 -3.46 0.81
C ASN A 113 -6.69 -3.10 -0.63
N HIS A 114 -5.69 -2.87 -1.46
CA HIS A 114 -5.80 -2.49 -2.85
C HIS A 114 -4.91 -3.37 -3.72
N ARG A 115 -5.47 -3.84 -4.84
CA ARG A 115 -4.67 -4.44 -5.91
C ARG A 115 -4.02 -3.33 -6.72
N VAL A 116 -2.72 -3.49 -6.98
CA VAL A 116 -1.89 -2.58 -7.76
C VAL A 116 -1.54 -3.22 -9.10
N THR A 117 -1.78 -2.49 -10.19
CA THR A 117 -1.32 -2.86 -11.54
C THR A 117 -0.50 -1.72 -12.12
N VAL A 118 0.73 -2.00 -12.55
CA VAL A 118 1.65 -1.00 -13.14
C VAL A 118 1.74 -1.19 -14.65
N CYS A 119 1.54 -0.11 -15.40
CA CYS A 119 1.73 -0.02 -16.84
C CYS A 119 2.84 0.99 -17.14
N PRO A 120 4.00 0.55 -17.68
CA PRO A 120 5.10 1.42 -18.07
C PRO A 120 4.85 2.15 -19.40
#